data_AF-A0A661A0P5-F1
#
_entry.id   AF-A0A661A0P5-F1
#
_cell.length_a   1.000
_cell.length_b   1.000
_cell.length_c   1.000
_cell.angle_alpha   90.00
_cell.angle_beta   90.00
_cell.angle_gamma   90.00
#
_symmetry.space_group_name_H-M   'P 1'
#
loop_
_entity.id
_entity.type
_entity.pdbx_description
1 polymer ?
#
loop_
_entity_poly.entity_id
_entity_poly.type
_entity_poly.pdbx_seq_one_letter_code
_entity_poly.pdbx_strand_id
1 'polypeptide(L)'
;MKKKLYWVKGISLTFVFFLAGCFLRDNSDFNGFKIIFESSRDVPQGATFPQKYIELYTMNPDGSNVMRITNNQYWEHKPQVSPDGTKILVTIHYLPENVDETDPG
;
A
#
# COMPACT_ATOMS: atom_id res chain seq x y z
N MET A 1 -8.45 74.42 1.07
CA MET A 1 -9.46 73.39 0.76
C MET A 1 -9.12 72.12 1.54
N LYS A 2 -10.06 71.51 2.28
CA LYS A 2 -9.79 70.37 3.19
C LYS A 2 -10.34 69.06 2.61
N LYS A 3 -9.49 68.08 2.30
CA LYS A 3 -9.92 66.71 1.95
C LYS A 3 -10.27 65.95 3.25
N LYS A 4 -11.50 65.47 3.38
CA LYS A 4 -11.88 64.53 4.46
C LYS A 4 -11.56 63.10 4.02
N LEU A 5 -10.73 62.42 4.81
CA LEU A 5 -10.43 61.00 4.68
C LEU A 5 -11.32 60.23 5.66
N TYR A 6 -12.10 59.26 5.17
CA TYR A 6 -12.91 58.39 6.03
C TYR A 6 -12.15 57.10 6.33
N TRP A 7 -11.97 56.81 7.61
CA TRP A 7 -11.38 55.56 8.10
C TRP A 7 -12.47 54.50 8.29
N VAL A 8 -12.27 53.31 7.72
CA VAL A 8 -12.92 52.09 8.23
C VAL A 8 -12.04 51.57 9.37
N LYS A 9 -12.64 51.34 10.55
CA LYS A 9 -11.92 50.95 11.78
C LYS A 9 -12.05 49.46 12.07
N GLY A 10 -10.93 48.78 12.34
CA GLY A 10 -10.82 47.43 12.90
C GLY A 10 -11.10 46.29 11.90
N ILE A 11 -10.71 45.03 12.12
CA ILE A 11 -9.95 44.32 13.20
C ILE A 11 -9.53 42.97 12.58
N SER A 12 -8.33 42.38 12.74
CA SER A 12 -7.05 42.79 13.34
C SER A 12 -5.88 42.12 12.58
N LEU A 13 -4.62 42.33 12.99
CA LEU A 13 -3.42 41.67 12.45
C LEU A 13 -2.88 40.60 13.42
N THR A 14 -3.67 39.58 13.72
CA THR A 14 -3.27 38.38 14.48
C THR A 14 -4.30 37.28 14.23
N PHE A 15 -3.89 35.99 14.28
CA PHE A 15 -4.65 34.80 13.83
C PHE A 15 -4.79 34.67 12.29
N VAL A 16 -4.20 33.70 11.60
CA VAL A 16 -3.25 32.64 12.03
C VAL A 16 -2.31 32.33 10.85
N PHE A 17 -0.99 32.33 11.09
CA PHE A 17 -0.07 31.54 10.26
C PHE A 17 -0.34 30.06 10.57
N PHE A 18 -1.30 29.44 9.89
CA PHE A 18 -1.43 27.99 9.89
C PHE A 18 -0.82 27.49 8.59
N LEU A 19 0.28 26.76 8.78
CA LEU A 19 1.14 26.21 7.74
C LEU A 19 0.30 25.60 6.61
N ALA A 20 0.40 26.18 5.41
CA ALA A 20 0.26 25.42 4.15
C ALA A 20 1.51 24.54 3.93
N GLY A 21 1.93 23.87 5.01
CA GLY A 21 3.12 23.03 5.15
C GLY A 21 2.73 21.68 5.75
N CYS A 22 1.55 21.19 5.39
CA CYS A 22 1.10 19.84 5.65
C CYS A 22 0.25 19.37 4.45
N PHE A 23 0.47 18.14 4.00
CA PHE A 23 -0.26 17.45 2.91
C PHE A 23 -0.04 17.92 1.45
N LEU A 24 1.14 18.42 1.14
CA LEU A 24 1.89 17.87 -0.01
C LEU A 24 3.10 17.13 0.55
N ARG A 25 2.87 15.91 1.06
CA ARG A 25 3.97 14.97 1.28
C ARG A 25 4.34 14.48 -0.11
N ASP A 26 5.48 14.94 -0.63
CA ASP A 26 5.94 14.50 -1.94
C ASP A 26 6.19 12.99 -1.88
N ASN A 27 5.64 12.25 -2.84
CA ASN A 27 5.76 10.79 -2.90
C ASN A 27 7.21 10.33 -3.16
N SER A 28 8.11 11.27 -3.49
CA SER A 28 9.55 11.04 -3.61
C SER A 28 10.22 10.63 -2.29
N ASP A 29 9.71 11.05 -1.12
CA ASP A 29 10.31 10.81 0.20
C ASP A 29 10.40 9.33 0.60
N PHE A 30 9.70 8.42 -0.11
CA PHE A 30 9.70 6.99 0.21
C PHE A 30 10.98 6.25 -0.22
N ASN A 31 11.90 6.86 -0.98
CA ASN A 31 13.28 6.35 -1.21
C ASN A 31 13.38 4.83 -1.53
N GLY A 32 12.46 4.30 -2.35
CA GLY A 32 12.45 2.88 -2.75
C GLY A 32 11.79 1.91 -1.76
N PHE A 33 11.24 2.40 -0.64
CA PHE A 33 10.46 1.59 0.30
C PHE A 33 9.21 1.03 -0.37
N LYS A 34 9.07 -0.30 -0.36
CA LYS A 34 7.89 -1.03 -0.84
C LYS A 34 7.23 -1.79 0.30
N ILE A 35 5.91 -1.79 0.32
CA ILE A 35 5.11 -2.69 1.16
C ILE A 35 5.00 -4.02 0.41
N ILE A 36 5.30 -5.14 1.08
CA ILE A 36 4.97 -6.49 0.60
C ILE A 36 3.71 -6.97 1.31
N PHE A 37 2.76 -7.55 0.58
CA PHE A 37 1.52 -8.07 1.14
C PHE A 37 1.01 -9.30 0.37
N GLU A 38 0.25 -10.15 1.06
CA GLU A 38 -0.47 -11.28 0.47
C GLU A 38 -1.79 -10.79 -0.16
N SER A 39 -2.15 -11.30 -1.34
CA SER A 39 -3.41 -10.93 -2.00
C SER A 39 -4.08 -12.10 -2.71
N SER A 40 -5.39 -12.21 -2.51
CA SER A 40 -6.30 -13.15 -3.20
C SER A 40 -6.88 -12.59 -4.51
N ARG A 41 -6.37 -11.46 -5.02
CA ARG A 41 -7.00 -10.73 -6.14
C ARG A 41 -7.06 -11.48 -7.47
N ASP A 42 -6.16 -12.45 -7.67
CA ASP A 42 -6.05 -13.27 -8.88
C ASP A 42 -6.62 -14.69 -8.67
N VAL A 43 -7.25 -14.97 -7.52
CA VAL A 43 -7.85 -16.28 -7.23
C VAL A 43 -8.97 -16.58 -8.24
N PRO A 44 -8.95 -17.71 -8.95
CA PRO A 44 -10.03 -18.08 -9.87
C PRO A 44 -11.38 -18.18 -9.16
N GLN A 45 -12.43 -17.64 -9.78
CA GLN A 45 -13.78 -17.76 -9.24
C GLN A 45 -14.20 -19.24 -9.21
N GLY A 46 -14.60 -19.72 -8.03
CA GLY A 46 -14.96 -21.12 -7.83
C GLY A 46 -13.80 -22.04 -7.46
N ALA A 47 -12.59 -21.51 -7.22
CA ALA A 47 -11.48 -22.32 -6.70
C ALA A 47 -11.82 -22.96 -5.35
N THR A 48 -11.78 -24.30 -5.28
CA THR A 48 -12.00 -25.07 -4.04
C THR A 48 -10.94 -24.78 -2.98
N PHE A 49 -9.71 -24.52 -3.40
CA PHE A 49 -8.56 -24.20 -2.53
C PHE A 49 -8.02 -22.80 -2.82
N PRO A 50 -8.70 -21.72 -2.41
CA PRO A 50 -8.33 -20.35 -2.77
C PRO A 50 -6.92 -19.96 -2.28
N GLN A 51 -6.45 -20.52 -1.15
CA GLN A 51 -5.09 -20.26 -0.67
C GLN A 51 -3.98 -20.71 -1.64
N LYS A 52 -4.25 -21.65 -2.57
CA LYS A 52 -3.30 -22.09 -3.62
C LYS A 52 -2.94 -20.96 -4.59
N TYR A 53 -3.79 -19.94 -4.70
CA TYR A 53 -3.66 -18.80 -5.61
C TYR A 53 -3.50 -17.46 -4.87
N ILE A 54 -3.24 -17.50 -3.56
CA ILE A 54 -2.82 -16.31 -2.80
C ILE A 54 -1.36 -16.05 -3.12
N GLU A 55 -1.09 -14.82 -3.57
CA GLU A 55 0.20 -14.45 -4.14
C GLU A 55 0.75 -13.21 -3.44
N LEU A 56 2.07 -13.04 -3.47
CA LEU A 56 2.74 -11.89 -2.93
C LEU A 56 2.76 -10.73 -3.93
N TYR A 57 2.50 -9.54 -3.40
CA TYR A 57 2.45 -8.28 -4.10
C TYR A 57 3.37 -7.26 -3.47
N THR A 58 3.84 -6.31 -4.27
CA THR A 58 4.46 -5.07 -3.79
C THR A 58 3.58 -3.88 -4.13
N MET A 59 3.63 -2.82 -3.32
CA MET A 59 3.13 -1.49 -3.67
C MET A 59 3.96 -0.39 -3.00
N ASN A 60 3.84 0.84 -3.52
CA ASN A 60 4.34 2.03 -2.86
C ASN A 60 3.47 2.36 -1.62
N PRO A 61 3.96 3.10 -0.62
CA PRO A 61 3.19 3.40 0.61
C PRO A 61 1.94 4.28 0.41
N ASP A 62 1.81 4.95 -0.74
CA ASP A 62 0.61 5.69 -1.15
C ASP A 62 -0.45 4.78 -1.83
N GLY A 63 -0.17 3.47 -1.95
CA GLY A 63 -1.02 2.50 -2.64
C GLY A 63 -0.82 2.45 -4.16
N SER A 64 0.08 3.27 -4.72
CA SER A 64 0.41 3.22 -6.15
C SER A 64 1.35 2.04 -6.49
N ASN A 65 1.53 1.78 -7.79
CA ASN A 65 2.50 0.81 -8.31
C ASN A 65 2.33 -0.62 -7.75
N VAL A 66 1.08 -1.10 -7.68
CA VAL A 66 0.76 -2.47 -7.25
C VAL A 66 1.27 -3.48 -8.28
N MET A 67 2.23 -4.33 -7.91
CA MET A 67 2.84 -5.34 -8.77
C MET A 67 2.84 -6.73 -8.10
N ARG A 68 2.41 -7.76 -8.83
CA ARG A 68 2.58 -9.17 -8.43
C ARG A 68 4.07 -9.55 -8.49
N ILE A 69 4.58 -10.26 -7.48
CA ILE A 69 6.00 -10.66 -7.42
C ILE A 69 6.23 -12.18 -7.36
N THR A 70 5.19 -12.96 -7.07
CA THR A 70 5.20 -14.42 -7.13
C THR A 70 4.14 -14.92 -8.13
N ASN A 71 4.36 -16.07 -8.74
CA ASN A 71 3.40 -16.72 -9.63
C ASN A 71 3.66 -18.23 -9.65
N ASN A 72 3.03 -18.99 -8.75
CA ASN A 72 3.24 -20.43 -8.63
C ASN A 72 2.00 -21.14 -8.03
N GLN A 73 2.15 -22.40 -7.58
CA GLN A 73 1.06 -23.23 -7.05
C GLN A 73 1.19 -23.53 -5.54
N TYR A 74 2.04 -22.78 -4.83
CA TYR A 74 2.24 -22.92 -3.39
C TYR A 74 1.60 -21.75 -2.66
N TRP A 75 1.12 -22.00 -1.44
CA TRP A 75 0.64 -20.91 -0.60
C TRP A 75 1.84 -20.27 0.13
N GLU A 76 2.28 -19.13 -0.41
CA GLU A 76 3.37 -18.32 0.13
C GLU A 76 2.83 -17.24 1.06
N HIS A 77 3.37 -17.15 2.28
CA HIS A 77 2.87 -16.23 3.30
C HIS A 77 3.98 -15.79 4.28
N LYS A 78 3.67 -14.79 5.12
CA LYS A 78 4.60 -14.17 6.10
C LYS A 78 5.94 -13.72 5.46
N PRO A 79 5.91 -12.86 4.42
CA PRO A 79 7.13 -12.37 3.79
C PRO A 79 8.00 -11.57 4.78
N GLN A 80 9.31 -11.79 4.76
CA GLN A 80 10.30 -10.97 5.46
C GLN A 80 11.36 -10.49 4.47
N VAL A 81 11.71 -9.20 4.53
CA VAL A 81 12.69 -8.58 3.65
C VAL A 81 14.06 -8.54 4.31
N SER A 82 15.13 -8.81 3.55
CA SER A 82 16.50 -8.65 4.05
C SER A 82 16.83 -7.18 4.33
N PRO A 83 17.76 -6.85 5.25
CA PRO A 83 18.07 -5.46 5.61
C PRO A 83 18.56 -4.58 4.44
N ASP A 84 19.11 -5.19 3.38
CA ASP A 84 19.55 -4.54 2.16
C ASP A 84 18.47 -4.46 1.06
N GLY A 85 17.26 -4.99 1.30
CA GLY A 85 16.14 -5.02 0.37
C GLY A 85 16.29 -6.00 -0.81
N THR A 86 17.39 -6.75 -0.92
CA THR A 86 17.68 -7.56 -2.11
C THR A 86 17.03 -8.94 -2.12
N LYS A 87 16.53 -9.42 -0.96
CA LYS A 87 15.96 -10.75 -0.79
C LYS A 87 14.67 -10.71 0.02
N ILE A 88 13.81 -11.68 -0.27
CA ILE A 88 12.57 -11.94 0.47
C ILE A 88 12.64 -13.39 0.95
N LEU A 89 12.45 -13.61 2.24
CA LEU A 89 12.17 -14.92 2.83
C LEU A 89 10.65 -15.09 2.90
N VAL A 90 10.16 -16.27 2.52
CA VAL A 90 8.72 -16.62 2.53
C VAL A 90 8.50 -17.93 3.27
N THR A 91 7.35 -18.07 3.94
CA THR A 91 6.90 -19.37 4.44
C THR A 91 6.07 -20.03 3.35
N ILE A 92 6.52 -21.20 2.87
CA ILE A 92 5.84 -21.95 1.81
C ILE A 92 5.02 -23.08 2.45
N HIS A 93 3.73 -23.13 2.16
CA HIS A 93 2.89 -24.29 2.45
C HIS A 93 2.69 -25.12 1.18
N TYR A 94 3.21 -26.35 1.21
CA TYR A 94 2.91 -27.38 0.22
C TYR A 94 1.49 -27.88 0.43
N LEU A 95 0.57 -27.45 -0.44
CA LEU A 95 -0.73 -28.08 -0.59
C LEU A 95 -0.52 -29.38 -1.41
N PRO A 96 -1.15 -30.51 -1.06
CA PRO A 96 -0.92 -31.75 -1.80
C PRO A 96 -1.41 -31.60 -3.23
N GLU A 97 -0.54 -31.94 -4.18
CA GLU A 97 -0.74 -31.74 -5.63
C GLU A 97 -1.94 -32.53 -6.19
N ASN A 98 -2.40 -33.55 -5.43
CA ASN A 98 -3.41 -34.53 -5.82
C ASN A 98 -4.61 -34.62 -4.86
N VAL A 99 -4.97 -33.54 -4.15
CA VAL A 99 -6.36 -33.45 -3.67
C VAL A 99 -7.19 -33.04 -4.87
N ASP A 100 -7.98 -33.96 -5.42
CA ASP A 100 -8.97 -33.63 -6.44
C ASP A 100 -9.79 -32.44 -5.96
N GLU A 101 -9.96 -31.41 -6.80
CA GLU A 101 -10.68 -30.17 -6.45
C GLU A 101 -12.18 -30.41 -6.11
N THR A 102 -12.62 -31.67 -6.15
CA THR A 102 -13.96 -32.17 -5.84
C THR A 102 -14.05 -32.97 -4.53
N ASP A 103 -12.95 -33.22 -3.81
CA ASP A 103 -12.99 -33.90 -2.50
C ASP A 103 -13.18 -32.88 -1.36
N PRO A 104 -14.36 -32.85 -0.68
CA PRO A 104 -14.65 -31.86 0.35
C PRO A 104 -14.08 -32.17 1.73
N GLY A 105 -13.47 -33.37 1.93
CA GLY A 105 -12.98 -33.86 3.22
C GLY A 105 -14.02 -34.59 4.08
#